data_AF-A0A956HNB6-F1
#
_entry.id   AF-A0A956HNB6-F1
#
_cell.length_a   1.000
_cell.length_b   1.000
_cell.length_c   1.000
_cell.angle_alpha   90.00
_cell.angle_beta   90.00
_cell.angle_gamma   90.00
#
_symmetry.space_group_name_H-M   'P 1'
#
loop_
_entity.id
_entity.type
_entity.pdbx_description
1 polymer ?
#
loop_
_entity_poly.entity_id
_entity_poly.type
_entity_poly.pdbx_seq_one_letter_code
_entity_poly.pdbx_strand_id
1 'polypeptide(L)'
;LAVATAIALAARGVDVPYSFDRKEAKDHGEGGIFVGATPTPGMRVVVVDDVITSGASIREAAALLRGAGVEVSGVIVAVDREERGAGEASTLVELARELGIAVHPIVTIRQILAYLHGRELDGQVIVDDARRRSVEDYLERHGPR
;
A
#
# COMPACT_ATOMS: atom_id res chain seq x y z
N LEU A 1 -1.66 -7.38 -7.27
CA LEU A 1 -2.74 -6.68 -6.55
C LEU A 1 -3.71 -5.95 -7.50
N ALA A 2 -3.23 -5.02 -8.32
CA ALA A 2 -4.08 -4.24 -9.25
C ALA A 2 -5.06 -5.08 -10.11
N VAL A 3 -4.59 -6.20 -10.69
CA VAL A 3 -5.44 -7.13 -11.47
C VAL A 3 -6.59 -7.69 -10.64
N ALA A 4 -6.29 -8.19 -9.44
CA ALA A 4 -7.31 -8.78 -8.55
C ALA A 4 -8.33 -7.72 -8.09
N THR A 5 -7.86 -6.50 -7.82
CA THR A 5 -8.73 -5.36 -7.49
C THR A 5 -9.68 -5.05 -8.66
N ALA A 6 -9.17 -4.97 -9.89
CA ALA A 6 -10.01 -4.71 -11.07
C ALA A 6 -11.03 -5.83 -11.32
N ILE A 7 -10.63 -7.10 -11.18
CA ILE A 7 -11.56 -8.25 -11.29
C ILE A 7 -12.68 -8.14 -10.25
N ALA A 8 -12.35 -7.83 -8.99
CA ALA A 8 -13.33 -7.68 -7.92
C ALA A 8 -14.28 -6.49 -8.14
N LEU A 9 -13.78 -5.38 -8.67
CA LEU A 9 -14.60 -4.22 -9.05
C LEU A 9 -15.53 -4.53 -10.22
N ALA A 10 -15.03 -5.23 -11.25
CA ALA A 10 -15.84 -5.65 -12.39
C ALA A 10 -17.00 -6.57 -11.97
N ALA A 11 -16.75 -7.51 -11.04
CA ALA A 11 -17.79 -8.35 -10.43
C ALA A 11 -18.86 -7.54 -9.66
N ARG A 12 -18.56 -6.29 -9.30
CA ARG A 12 -19.47 -5.33 -8.64
C ARG A 12 -20.05 -4.30 -9.61
N GLY A 13 -19.88 -4.50 -10.92
CA GLY A 13 -20.39 -3.60 -11.96
C GLY A 13 -19.54 -2.34 -12.19
N VAL A 14 -18.32 -2.28 -11.67
CA VAL A 14 -17.38 -1.18 -11.85
C VAL A 14 -16.23 -1.66 -12.72
N ASP A 15 -16.34 -1.45 -14.03
CA ASP A 15 -15.29 -1.79 -14.99
C ASP A 15 -14.24 -0.68 -15.04
N VAL A 16 -13.03 -0.99 -14.58
CA VAL A 16 -11.91 -0.03 -14.52
C VAL A 16 -10.64 -0.65 -15.10
N PRO A 17 -9.85 0.13 -15.86
CA PRO A 17 -8.54 -0.33 -16.31
C PRO A 17 -7.59 -0.56 -15.13
N TYR A 18 -6.66 -1.49 -15.29
CA TYR A 18 -5.56 -1.70 -14.35
C TYR A 18 -4.22 -1.44 -15.03
N SER A 19 -3.22 -1.07 -14.23
CA SER A 19 -1.84 -0.95 -14.66
C SER A 19 -0.90 -1.36 -13.53
N PHE A 20 0.28 -1.86 -13.87
CA PHE A 20 1.40 -2.03 -12.94
C PHE A 20 2.72 -1.88 -13.68
N ASP A 21 3.76 -1.44 -12.97
CA ASP A 21 5.10 -1.24 -13.52
C ASP A 21 5.94 -2.54 -13.49
N ARG A 22 6.95 -2.58 -14.35
CA ARG A 22 8.02 -3.58 -14.39
C ARG A 22 9.29 -2.93 -13.87
N LYS A 23 10.12 -3.73 -13.20
CA LYS A 23 11.47 -3.31 -12.78
C LYS A 23 12.38 -2.89 -13.94
N GLU A 24 12.16 -3.47 -15.13
CA GLU A 24 12.95 -3.18 -16.32
C GLU A 24 12.02 -2.96 -17.52
N ALA A 25 12.37 -1.96 -18.34
CA ALA A 25 11.69 -1.72 -19.60
C ALA A 25 11.92 -2.88 -20.56
N LYS A 26 10.90 -3.24 -21.34
CA LYS A 26 11.06 -4.19 -22.44
C LYS A 26 11.24 -3.47 -23.76
N ASP A 27 12.16 -3.97 -24.56
CA ASP A 27 12.47 -3.42 -25.90
C ASP A 27 11.63 -4.06 -27.03
N HIS A 28 10.81 -5.08 -26.70
CA HIS A 28 10.01 -5.85 -27.66
C HIS A 28 8.56 -6.03 -27.16
N GLY A 29 7.59 -6.11 -28.08
CA GLY A 29 6.15 -6.18 -27.78
C GLY A 29 5.52 -4.79 -27.68
N GLU A 30 4.59 -4.57 -26.73
CA GLU A 30 4.05 -3.22 -26.43
C GLU A 30 5.11 -2.23 -25.92
N GLY A 31 6.27 -2.73 -25.49
CA GLY A 31 7.40 -1.93 -25.02
C GLY A 31 7.14 -1.21 -23.69
N GLY A 32 8.16 -0.55 -23.17
CA GLY A 32 8.05 0.29 -21.98
C GLY A 32 7.97 -0.48 -20.65
N ILE A 33 7.54 0.25 -19.62
CA ILE A 33 7.60 -0.21 -18.22
C ILE A 33 6.24 -0.64 -17.66
N PHE A 34 5.13 -0.32 -18.32
CA PHE A 34 3.79 -0.63 -17.83
C PHE A 34 3.23 -1.91 -18.43
N VAL A 35 2.30 -2.53 -17.71
CA VAL A 35 1.51 -3.67 -18.16
C VAL A 35 0.04 -3.38 -17.92
N GLY A 36 -0.80 -3.62 -18.92
CA GLY A 36 -2.23 -3.28 -18.88
C GLY A 36 -2.47 -1.93 -19.54
N ALA A 37 -3.34 -1.12 -18.96
CA ALA A 37 -3.57 0.23 -19.45
C ALA A 37 -2.31 1.08 -19.29
N THR A 38 -1.84 1.68 -20.40
CA THR A 38 -0.76 2.66 -20.37
C THR A 38 -1.27 3.95 -19.72
N PRO A 39 -0.66 4.42 -18.63
CA PRO A 39 -1.05 5.68 -18.02
C PRO A 39 -0.76 6.85 -18.97
N THR A 40 -1.79 7.64 -19.28
CA THR A 40 -1.69 8.80 -20.18
C THR A 40 -2.04 10.10 -19.46
N PRO A 41 -1.55 11.26 -19.93
CA PRO A 41 -1.87 12.55 -19.33
C PRO A 41 -3.37 12.76 -19.11
N GLY A 42 -3.73 13.29 -17.94
CA GLY A 42 -5.12 13.58 -17.55
C GLY A 42 -5.88 12.39 -16.96
N MET A 43 -5.30 11.18 -16.94
CA MET A 43 -5.85 10.07 -16.16
C MET A 43 -5.75 10.33 -14.66
N ARG A 44 -6.71 9.79 -13.91
CA ARG A 44 -6.70 9.73 -12.45
C ARG A 44 -6.58 8.28 -12.01
N VAL A 45 -5.67 7.99 -11.09
CA VAL A 45 -5.37 6.63 -10.67
C VAL A 45 -5.34 6.49 -9.15
N VAL A 46 -5.79 5.33 -8.67
CA VAL A 46 -5.61 4.90 -7.28
C VAL A 46 -4.49 3.87 -7.25
N VAL A 47 -3.49 4.11 -6.42
CA VAL A 47 -2.41 3.13 -6.18
C VAL A 47 -2.89 2.14 -5.12
N VAL A 48 -2.63 0.85 -5.35
CA VAL A 48 -2.92 -0.22 -4.39
C VAL A 48 -1.62 -0.94 -4.03
N ASP A 49 -1.37 -1.12 -2.74
CA ASP A 49 -0.20 -1.86 -2.24
C ASP A 49 -0.59 -2.81 -1.09
N ASP A 50 0.27 -3.76 -0.74
CA ASP A 50 -0.01 -4.72 0.32
C ASP A 50 0.29 -4.14 1.72
N VAL A 51 1.53 -3.75 1.98
CA VAL A 51 2.02 -3.34 3.28
C VAL A 51 2.88 -2.10 3.13
N ILE A 52 2.57 -1.07 3.91
CA ILE A 52 3.41 0.11 3.96
C ILE A 52 4.48 -0.04 5.05
N THR A 53 5.75 0.07 4.64
CA THR A 53 6.92 0.17 5.53
C THR A 53 7.50 1.59 5.48
N SER A 54 8.47 1.86 4.59
CA SER A 54 9.03 3.20 4.34
C SER A 54 8.27 4.01 3.27
N GLY A 55 7.32 3.37 2.57
CA GLY A 55 6.53 3.99 1.51
C GLY A 55 7.30 4.20 0.20
N ALA A 56 8.51 3.66 0.06
CA ALA A 56 9.37 3.85 -1.12
C ALA A 56 8.67 3.44 -2.43
N SER A 57 8.00 2.28 -2.47
CA SER A 57 7.23 1.81 -3.64
C SER A 57 6.18 2.83 -4.09
N ILE A 58 5.42 3.37 -3.14
CA ILE A 58 4.37 4.36 -3.40
C ILE A 58 4.97 5.67 -3.91
N ARG A 59 6.11 6.12 -3.37
CA ARG A 59 6.82 7.32 -3.83
C ARG A 59 7.33 7.16 -5.26
N GLU A 60 7.95 6.03 -5.56
CA GLU A 60 8.45 5.69 -6.89
C GLU A 60 7.29 5.66 -7.90
N ALA A 61 6.21 4.95 -7.59
CA ALA A 61 5.01 4.90 -8.42
C ALA A 61 4.41 6.30 -8.64
N ALA A 62 4.27 7.09 -7.57
CA ALA A 62 3.71 8.44 -7.67
C ALA A 62 4.59 9.38 -8.51
N ALA A 63 5.93 9.31 -8.36
CA ALA A 63 6.86 10.09 -9.16
C ALA A 63 6.76 9.72 -10.65
N LEU A 64 6.69 8.42 -10.94
CA LEU A 64 6.61 7.89 -12.29
C LEU A 64 5.29 8.28 -12.98
N LEU A 65 4.17 8.16 -12.27
CA LEU A 65 2.84 8.57 -12.76
C LEU A 65 2.74 10.08 -12.97
N ARG A 66 3.26 10.88 -12.03
CA ARG A 66 3.33 12.35 -12.20
C ARG A 66 4.17 12.73 -13.42
N GLY A 67 5.30 12.04 -13.64
CA GLY A 67 6.14 12.20 -14.82
C GLY A 67 5.41 11.90 -16.14
N ALA A 68 4.40 11.02 -16.11
CA ALA A 68 3.53 10.69 -17.24
C ALA A 68 2.30 11.63 -17.38
N GLY A 69 2.20 12.68 -16.55
CA GLY A 69 1.05 13.60 -16.54
C GLY A 69 -0.22 13.02 -15.92
N VAL A 70 -0.07 11.97 -15.10
CA VAL A 70 -1.18 11.25 -14.45
C VAL A 70 -1.35 11.76 -13.02
N GLU A 71 -2.60 12.00 -12.62
CA GLU A 71 -2.95 12.37 -11.25
C GLU A 71 -3.10 11.10 -10.40
N VAL A 72 -2.27 10.95 -9.38
CA VAL A 72 -2.56 9.98 -8.31
C VAL A 72 -3.64 10.59 -7.43
N SER A 73 -4.83 9.98 -7.38
CA SER A 73 -5.97 10.49 -6.62
C SER A 73 -6.09 9.91 -5.20
N GLY A 74 -5.34 8.85 -4.91
CA GLY A 74 -5.32 8.22 -3.59
C GLY A 74 -4.49 6.95 -3.57
N VAL A 75 -4.22 6.46 -2.36
CA VAL A 75 -3.50 5.20 -2.12
C VAL A 75 -4.31 4.33 -1.18
N ILE A 76 -4.42 3.05 -1.48
CA ILE A 76 -5.01 2.04 -0.58
C ILE A 76 -3.94 1.00 -0.27
N VAL A 77 -3.73 0.71 1.00
CA VAL A 77 -2.82 -0.35 1.46
C VAL A 77 -3.58 -1.36 2.31
N ALA A 78 -3.21 -2.64 2.27
CA ALA A 78 -3.89 -3.63 3.09
C ALA A 78 -3.55 -3.44 4.58
N VAL A 79 -2.25 -3.28 4.90
CA VAL A 79 -1.78 -3.16 6.29
C VAL A 79 -0.92 -1.92 6.48
N ASP A 80 -1.31 -1.07 7.43
CA ASP A 80 -0.43 -0.06 8.03
C ASP A 80 0.36 -0.66 9.21
N ARG A 81 1.68 -0.70 9.09
CA ARG A 81 2.58 -1.16 10.16
C ARG A 81 2.76 -0.14 11.27
N GLU A 82 2.24 1.08 11.11
CA GLU A 82 2.41 2.19 12.06
C GLU A 82 3.88 2.46 12.40
N GLU A 83 4.78 2.23 11.45
CA GLU A 83 6.20 2.58 11.56
C GLU A 83 6.42 4.03 11.15
N ARG A 84 7.41 4.68 11.77
CA ARG A 84 7.88 5.99 11.31
C ARG A 84 8.65 5.84 10.00
N GLY A 85 8.51 6.85 9.15
CA GLY A 85 9.28 6.94 7.91
C GLY A 85 10.66 7.52 8.17
N ALA A 86 11.06 8.50 7.35
CA ALA A 86 12.34 9.18 7.56
C ALA A 86 12.28 10.20 8.71
N GLY A 87 11.09 10.66 9.08
CA GLY A 87 10.85 11.60 10.17
C GLY A 87 10.29 10.93 11.42
N GLU A 88 9.59 11.73 12.23
CA GLU A 88 8.96 11.31 13.49
C GLU A 88 7.49 10.88 13.29
N ALA A 89 6.87 11.20 12.14
CA ALA A 89 5.50 10.80 11.85
C ALA A 89 5.45 9.38 11.25
N SER A 90 4.27 8.75 11.26
CA SER A 90 4.11 7.46 10.58
C SER A 90 4.28 7.64 9.08
N THR A 91 4.84 6.64 8.40
CA THR A 91 5.02 6.66 6.95
C THR A 91 3.73 7.01 6.21
N LEU A 92 2.59 6.52 6.69
CA LEU A 92 1.28 6.83 6.13
C LEU A 92 0.96 8.33 6.16
N VAL A 93 1.23 8.99 7.30
CA VAL A 93 1.03 10.43 7.47
C VAL A 93 2.01 11.23 6.63
N GLU A 94 3.27 10.79 6.54
CA GLU A 94 4.29 11.41 5.68
C GLU A 94 3.82 11.38 4.21
N LEU A 95 3.46 10.21 3.70
CA LEU A 95 2.97 10.06 2.33
C LEU A 95 1.75 10.93 2.03
N ALA A 96 0.76 10.95 2.93
CA ALA A 96 -0.44 11.75 2.73
C ALA A 96 -0.12 13.24 2.58
N ARG A 97 0.83 13.75 3.38
CA ARG A 97 1.27 15.16 3.34
C ARG A 97 2.06 15.48 2.07
N GLU A 98 3.03 14.64 1.71
CA GLU A 98 3.94 14.93 0.60
C GLU A 98 3.27 14.74 -0.76
N LEU A 99 2.36 13.76 -0.84
CA LEU A 99 1.61 13.50 -2.06
C LEU A 99 0.37 14.40 -2.18
N GLY A 100 -0.10 14.99 -1.07
CA GLY A 100 -1.30 15.82 -1.06
C GLY A 100 -2.57 15.01 -1.34
N ILE A 101 -2.58 13.73 -0.99
CA ILE A 101 -3.67 12.77 -1.29
C ILE A 101 -3.99 11.93 -0.06
N ALA A 102 -5.18 11.33 -0.06
CA ALA A 102 -5.55 10.40 0.98
C ALA A 102 -4.83 9.05 0.81
N VAL A 103 -4.29 8.54 1.91
CA VAL A 103 -3.68 7.21 2.02
C VAL A 103 -4.49 6.42 3.04
N HIS A 104 -5.08 5.30 2.61
CA HIS A 104 -6.05 4.54 3.41
C HIS A 104 -5.56 3.11 3.63
N PRO A 105 -5.33 2.70 4.89
CA PRO A 105 -5.11 1.31 5.21
C PRO A 105 -6.45 0.58 5.41
N ILE A 106 -6.50 -0.71 5.04
CA ILE A 106 -7.65 -1.56 5.38
C ILE A 106 -7.62 -1.91 6.88
N VAL A 107 -6.44 -2.27 7.39
CA VAL A 107 -6.20 -2.51 8.82
C VAL A 107 -4.86 -1.95 9.26
N THR A 108 -4.71 -1.68 10.56
CA THR A 108 -3.41 -1.37 11.17
C THR A 108 -2.86 -2.55 11.95
N ILE A 109 -1.55 -2.55 12.22
CA ILE A 109 -0.91 -3.57 13.05
C ILE A 109 -1.54 -3.67 14.44
N ARG A 110 -1.97 -2.56 15.04
CA ARG A 110 -2.64 -2.57 16.34
C ARG A 110 -4.01 -3.24 16.26
N GLN A 111 -4.75 -3.03 15.18
CA GLN A 111 -6.03 -3.72 14.95
C GLN A 111 -5.82 -5.23 14.75
N ILE A 112 -4.77 -5.63 14.02
CA ILE A 112 -4.39 -7.04 13.86
C ILE A 112 -4.04 -7.66 15.22
N LEU A 113 -3.19 -7.01 16.02
CA LEU A 113 -2.83 -7.48 17.36
C LEU A 113 -4.06 -7.62 18.26
N ALA A 114 -4.93 -6.61 18.28
CA ALA A 114 -6.14 -6.63 19.09
C ALA A 114 -7.10 -7.76 18.67
N TYR A 115 -7.20 -8.04 17.37
CA TYR A 115 -8.09 -9.08 16.85
C TYR A 115 -7.57 -10.51 17.09
N LEU A 116 -6.24 -10.69 17.02
CA LEU A 116 -5.61 -12.01 17.12
C LEU A 116 -5.17 -12.39 18.53
N HIS A 117 -5.04 -11.43 19.44
CA HIS A 117 -4.52 -11.68 20.79
C HIS A 117 -5.39 -12.68 21.57
N GLY A 118 -4.77 -13.79 21.98
CA GLY A 118 -5.42 -14.88 22.71
C GLY A 118 -6.42 -15.70 21.86
N ARG A 119 -6.54 -15.42 20.56
CA ARG A 119 -7.47 -16.11 19.68
C ARG A 119 -6.84 -17.36 19.10
N GLU A 120 -7.57 -18.47 19.17
CA GLU A 120 -7.19 -19.71 18.51
C GLU A 120 -7.58 -19.66 17.01
N LEU A 121 -6.62 -19.98 16.16
CA LEU A 121 -6.78 -20.16 14.72
C LEU A 121 -6.16 -21.52 14.37
N ASP A 122 -6.95 -22.40 13.77
CA ASP A 122 -6.52 -23.75 13.37
C ASP A 122 -5.78 -24.54 14.47
N GLY A 123 -6.27 -24.44 15.72
CA GLY A 123 -5.68 -25.13 16.87
C GLY A 123 -4.48 -24.41 17.52
N GLN A 124 -4.16 -23.17 17.10
CA GLN A 124 -3.00 -22.44 17.57
C GLN A 124 -3.33 -21.00 17.98
N VAL A 125 -2.75 -20.55 19.10
CA VAL A 125 -2.76 -19.13 19.48
C VAL A 125 -1.52 -18.46 18.87
N ILE A 126 -1.72 -17.73 17.77
CA ILE A 126 -0.62 -17.09 17.02
C ILE A 126 -0.10 -15.84 17.72
N VAL A 127 -0.99 -15.07 18.34
CA VAL A 127 -0.65 -13.86 19.10
C VAL A 127 -0.97 -14.10 20.56
N ASP A 128 0.00 -14.63 21.29
CA ASP A 128 -0.03 -14.72 22.74
C ASP A 128 0.48 -13.41 23.40
N ASP A 129 0.50 -13.37 24.73
CA ASP A 129 1.00 -12.22 25.48
C ASP A 129 2.46 -11.88 25.14
N ALA A 130 3.29 -12.89 24.88
CA ALA A 130 4.71 -12.70 24.58
C ALA A 130 4.90 -12.08 23.18
N ARG A 131 4.15 -12.57 22.19
CA ARG A 131 4.13 -12.02 20.82
C ARG A 131 3.61 -10.60 20.82
N ARG A 132 2.51 -10.35 21.52
CA ARG A 132 1.92 -9.01 21.64
C ARG A 132 2.94 -8.01 22.19
N ARG A 133 3.57 -8.33 23.34
CA ARG A 133 4.61 -7.49 23.94
C ARG A 133 5.78 -7.25 22.97
N SER A 134 6.24 -8.30 22.28
CA SER A 134 7.33 -8.15 21.31
C SER A 134 7.02 -7.17 20.17
N VAL A 135 5.77 -7.09 19.72
CA VAL A 135 5.36 -6.13 18.68
C VAL A 135 5.16 -4.74 19.28
N GLU A 136 4.59 -4.63 20.48
CA GLU A 136 4.46 -3.36 21.20
C GLU A 136 5.85 -2.72 21.44
N ASP A 137 6.83 -3.47 21.95
CA ASP A 137 8.23 -3.02 22.14
C ASP A 137 8.89 -2.60 20.82
N TYR A 138 8.51 -3.23 19.71
CA TYR A 138 8.99 -2.83 18.38
C TYR A 138 8.38 -1.50 17.96
N LEU A 139 7.06 -1.32 18.15
CA LEU A 139 6.37 -0.06 17.84
C LEU A 139 6.82 1.10 18.75
N GLU A 140 7.23 0.84 19.98
CA GLU A 140 7.84 1.89 20.81
C GLU A 140 9.18 2.39 20.24
N ARG A 141 9.96 1.49 19.63
CA ARG A 141 11.26 1.82 19.05
C ARG A 141 11.15 2.41 17.64
N HIS A 142 10.21 1.92 16.84
CA HIS A 142 10.10 2.19 15.40
C HIS A 142 8.81 2.89 14.98
N GLY A 143 7.87 3.11 15.90
CA GLY A 143 6.64 3.85 15.63
C GLY A 143 6.86 5.37 15.62
N PRO A 144 5.79 6.12 15.30
CA PRO A 144 5.79 7.57 15.34
C PRO A 144 6.01 8.12 16.76
N ARG A 145 6.52 9.35 16.85
CA ARG A 145 6.74 10.09 18.10
C ARG A 145 5.93 11.38 18.17
#